data_AF-A0A7X2D856-F1
#
_entry.id   AF-A0A7X2D856-F1
#
_cell.length_a   1.000
_cell.length_b   1.000
_cell.length_c   1.000
_cell.angle_alpha   90.00
_cell.angle_beta   90.00
_cell.angle_gamma   90.00
#
_symmetry.space_group_name_H-M   'P 1'
#
loop_
_entity.id
_entity.type
_entity.pdbx_description
1 polymer ?
#
loop_
_entity_poly.entity_id
_entity_poly.type
_entity_poly.pdbx_seq_one_letter_code
_entity_poly.pdbx_strand_id
1 'polypeptide(L)'
;MRLRIKKKVIREGSRLFRRDRNGVCGKIIEYGILGLIIFSPLPAASVAEWSILVIQLTVLVMMAAYFLMRDKPKNNEILHLSLKWPKYLFLGLFVFIFIQIIPLPKFLVKVFSPNTYSFQELFSTDFSKIKFMSLSSIPSHTLREGLELLSYFLLGFLIVKTVTNRRQIMRIFYVLIAMGVFEAFYGLFELYNKNPRILFYEKMDYLDSVTGTFVNRNHLSGYLEMIIPLALGLMIARIDLFSLVGLKWREKLLRLSEKGLATNLLLSLGIIIMSLAIIFSKSRSGVFLLVFIFYP
;
A
#
# COMPACT_ATOMS: atom_id res chain seq x y z
N MET A 1 48.75 23.21 17.92
CA MET A 1 47.44 23.91 17.87
C MET A 1 46.74 23.81 16.51
N ARG A 2 47.40 24.14 15.37
CA ARG A 2 46.81 24.08 14.00
C ARG A 2 46.21 22.74 13.58
N LEU A 3 46.83 21.61 13.92
CA LEU A 3 46.33 20.26 13.60
C LEU A 3 44.99 19.92 14.31
N ARG A 4 44.78 20.46 15.51
CA ARG A 4 43.55 20.25 16.30
C ARG A 4 42.37 21.03 15.71
N ILE A 5 42.63 22.24 15.20
CA ILE A 5 41.65 23.10 14.54
C ILE A 5 41.23 22.49 13.19
N LYS A 6 42.20 22.04 12.38
CA LYS A 6 41.91 21.39 11.08
C LYS A 6 41.07 20.11 11.24
N LYS A 7 41.38 19.28 12.25
CA LYS A 7 40.55 18.10 12.59
C LYS A 7 39.15 18.49 13.06
N LYS A 8 38.97 19.57 13.81
CA LYS A 8 37.65 20.05 14.28
C LYS A 8 36.78 20.54 13.12
N VAL A 9 37.34 21.34 12.22
CA VAL A 9 36.64 21.87 11.03
C VAL A 9 36.22 20.74 10.08
N ILE A 10 37.09 19.77 9.80
CA ILE A 10 36.74 18.59 8.99
C ILE A 10 35.63 17.77 9.66
N ARG A 11 35.67 17.62 10.99
CA ARG A 11 34.66 16.86 11.74
C ARG A 11 33.30 17.57 11.73
N GLU A 12 33.28 18.90 11.88
CA GLU A 12 32.05 19.70 11.80
C GLU A 12 31.47 19.73 10.39
N GLY A 13 32.29 19.94 9.35
CA GLY A 13 31.85 19.86 7.95
C GLY A 13 31.30 18.47 7.60
N SER A 14 31.95 17.41 8.07
CA SER A 14 31.46 16.04 7.87
C SER A 14 30.16 15.74 8.61
N ARG A 15 29.88 16.40 9.75
CA ARG A 15 28.62 16.26 10.51
C ARG A 15 27.48 17.02 9.84
N LEU A 16 27.73 18.24 9.38
CA LEU A 16 26.76 19.04 8.63
C LEU A 16 26.32 18.32 7.35
N PHE A 17 27.28 17.85 6.55
CA PHE A 17 27.00 17.09 5.34
C PHE A 17 26.26 15.76 5.61
N ARG A 18 26.55 15.08 6.72
CA ARG A 18 25.81 13.87 7.16
C ARG A 18 24.36 14.19 7.52
N ARG A 19 24.14 15.27 8.27
CA ARG A 19 22.79 15.68 8.72
C ARG A 19 21.92 16.07 7.53
N ASP A 20 22.49 16.79 6.57
CA ASP A 20 21.80 17.21 5.35
C ASP A 20 21.43 16.01 4.47
N ARG A 21 22.39 15.10 4.22
CA ARG A 21 22.15 13.86 3.46
C ARG A 21 21.04 12.99 4.06
N ASN A 22 21.09 12.74 5.37
CA ASN A 22 20.05 11.95 6.04
C ASN A 22 18.67 12.64 5.95
N GLY A 23 18.65 13.99 5.99
CA GLY A 23 17.42 14.77 5.80
C GLY A 23 16.83 14.61 4.40
N VAL A 24 17.66 14.65 3.34
CA VAL A 24 17.22 14.44 1.95
C VAL A 24 16.70 13.02 1.74
N CYS A 25 17.45 11.99 2.15
CA CYS A 25 17.02 10.60 2.02
C CYS A 25 15.70 10.33 2.76
N GLY A 26 15.55 10.87 3.97
CA GLY A 26 14.31 10.74 4.73
C GLY A 26 13.10 11.39 4.03
N LYS A 27 13.30 12.56 3.41
CA LYS A 27 12.27 13.23 2.60
C LYS A 27 11.91 12.41 1.36
N ILE A 28 12.89 11.85 0.64
CA ILE A 28 12.65 11.00 -0.54
C ILE A 28 11.73 9.84 -0.17
N ILE A 29 12.01 9.16 0.94
CA ILE A 29 11.20 8.01 1.37
C ILE A 29 9.80 8.47 1.79
N GLU A 30 9.69 9.54 2.58
CA GLU A 30 8.39 10.03 3.04
C GLU A 30 7.50 10.50 1.88
N TYR A 31 8.02 11.35 0.99
CA TYR A 31 7.25 11.82 -0.16
C TYR A 31 7.03 10.72 -1.20
N GLY A 32 7.94 9.75 -1.31
CA GLY A 32 7.74 8.55 -2.12
C GLY A 32 6.57 7.72 -1.62
N ILE A 33 6.45 7.48 -0.31
CA ILE A 33 5.29 6.77 0.28
C ILE A 33 3.99 7.53 0.00
N LEU A 34 3.96 8.85 0.27
CA LEU A 34 2.76 9.66 0.01
C LEU A 34 2.41 9.68 -1.48
N GLY A 35 3.41 9.80 -2.35
CA GLY A 35 3.25 9.75 -3.79
C GLY A 35 2.70 8.41 -4.26
N LEU A 36 3.17 7.29 -3.70
CA LEU A 36 2.63 5.96 -4.02
C LEU A 36 1.19 5.78 -3.57
N ILE A 37 0.79 6.30 -2.41
CA ILE A 37 -0.61 6.24 -1.94
C ILE A 37 -1.54 7.00 -2.91
N ILE A 38 -1.08 8.14 -3.43
CA ILE A 38 -1.85 8.93 -4.40
C ILE A 38 -1.83 8.26 -5.77
N PHE A 39 -0.66 7.79 -6.21
CA PHE A 39 -0.48 7.21 -7.53
C PHE A 39 -1.19 5.87 -7.67
N SER A 40 -1.15 4.98 -6.67
CA SER A 40 -1.62 3.61 -6.83
C SER A 40 -3.09 3.46 -7.28
N PRO A 41 -4.09 4.20 -6.74
CA PRO A 41 -5.47 4.05 -7.21
C PRO A 41 -5.71 4.70 -8.58
N LEU A 42 -5.00 5.77 -8.96
CA LEU A 42 -5.38 6.61 -10.09
C LEU A 42 -5.31 5.93 -11.48
N PRO A 43 -4.20 5.28 -11.91
CA PRO A 43 -4.08 4.71 -13.24
C PRO A 43 -4.78 3.35 -13.30
N ALA A 44 -6.12 3.35 -13.41
CA ALA A 44 -6.92 2.13 -13.43
C ALA A 44 -6.64 1.21 -12.21
N ALA A 45 -6.39 1.78 -11.03
CA ALA A 45 -5.91 1.08 -9.83
C ALA A 45 -4.59 0.30 -10.00
N SER A 46 -3.71 0.81 -10.86
CA SER A 46 -2.39 0.26 -11.17
C SER A 46 -2.39 -1.18 -11.68
N VAL A 47 -3.47 -1.63 -12.33
CA VAL A 47 -3.54 -2.98 -12.93
C VAL A 47 -2.66 -3.14 -14.17
N ALA A 48 -2.24 -2.03 -14.78
CA ALA A 48 -1.42 -2.04 -15.97
C ALA A 48 0.07 -2.26 -15.65
N GLU A 49 0.80 -2.90 -16.56
CA GLU A 49 2.22 -3.25 -16.35
C GLU A 49 3.10 -2.01 -16.14
N TRP A 50 2.81 -0.93 -16.89
CA TRP A 50 3.56 0.32 -16.79
C TRP A 50 3.37 0.99 -15.42
N SER A 51 2.17 0.93 -14.84
CA SER A 51 1.91 1.49 -13.51
C SER A 51 2.58 0.68 -12.42
N ILE A 52 2.58 -0.65 -12.54
CA ILE A 52 3.32 -1.54 -11.63
C ILE A 52 4.82 -1.23 -11.70
N LEU A 53 5.37 -1.06 -12.91
CA LEU A 53 6.78 -0.71 -13.10
C LEU A 53 7.14 0.64 -12.43
N VAL A 54 6.26 1.65 -12.51
CA VAL A 54 6.46 2.93 -11.80
C VAL A 54 6.50 2.72 -10.28
N ILE A 55 5.62 1.89 -9.74
CA ILE A 55 5.63 1.53 -8.30
C ILE A 55 6.95 0.83 -7.93
N GLN A 56 7.36 -0.18 -8.69
CA GLN A 56 8.59 -0.93 -8.47
C GLN A 56 9.82 -0.01 -8.47
N LEU A 57 9.97 0.85 -9.49
CA LEU A 57 11.06 1.80 -9.58
C LEU A 57 11.07 2.80 -8.42
N THR A 58 9.90 3.30 -8.02
CA THR A 58 9.78 4.23 -6.89
C THR A 58 10.21 3.56 -5.59
N VAL A 59 9.77 2.32 -5.35
CA VAL A 59 10.21 1.53 -4.18
C VAL A 59 11.71 1.27 -4.21
N LEU A 60 12.29 0.95 -5.38
CA LEU A 60 13.74 0.76 -5.52
C LEU A 60 14.52 2.04 -5.20
N VAL A 61 14.06 3.21 -5.68
CA VAL A 61 14.67 4.51 -5.35
C VAL A 61 14.60 4.78 -3.85
N MET A 62 13.46 4.51 -3.21
CA MET A 62 13.32 4.67 -1.76
C MET A 62 14.21 3.68 -0.98
N MET A 63 14.35 2.44 -1.45
CA MET A 63 15.25 1.45 -0.85
C MET A 63 16.71 1.89 -0.98
N ALA A 64 17.12 2.40 -2.14
CA ALA A 64 18.45 2.97 -2.33
C ALA A 64 18.68 4.16 -1.38
N ALA A 65 17.71 5.07 -1.27
CA ALA A 65 17.77 6.18 -0.32
C ALA A 65 17.91 5.68 1.13
N TYR A 66 17.18 4.62 1.51
CA TYR A 66 17.26 3.99 2.83
C TYR A 66 18.64 3.38 3.12
N PHE A 67 19.26 2.71 2.15
CA PHE A 67 20.61 2.17 2.31
C PHE A 67 21.69 3.26 2.37
N LEU A 68 21.48 4.39 1.68
CA LEU A 68 22.38 5.53 1.70
C LEU A 68 22.28 6.36 3.01
N MET A 69 21.20 6.21 3.77
CA MET A 69 21.07 6.80 5.11
C MET A 69 22.09 6.18 6.06
N ARG A 70 22.93 7.03 6.68
CA ARG A 70 23.93 6.59 7.65
C ARG A 70 23.33 6.33 9.03
N ASP A 71 22.40 7.18 9.44
CA ASP A 71 21.71 7.06 10.73
C ASP A 71 20.28 6.60 10.47
N LYS A 72 20.03 5.29 10.69
CA LYS A 72 18.71 4.71 10.52
C LYS A 72 17.80 5.13 11.69
N PRO A 73 16.51 5.42 11.44
CA PRO A 73 15.57 5.74 12.51
C PRO A 73 15.55 4.64 13.57
N LYS A 74 15.42 5.03 14.84
CA LYS A 74 15.31 4.06 15.93
C LYS A 74 14.03 3.26 15.74
N ASN A 75 14.16 1.94 15.85
CA ASN A 75 13.04 1.04 15.70
C ASN A 75 12.20 1.05 16.99
N ASN A 76 10.87 1.06 16.87
CA ASN A 76 10.01 0.79 18.02
C ASN A 76 10.23 -0.67 18.45
N GLU A 77 10.65 -0.90 19.70
CA GLU A 77 10.99 -2.24 20.20
C GLU A 77 9.79 -3.19 20.14
N ILE A 78 8.60 -2.71 20.52
CA ILE A 78 7.34 -3.46 20.45
C ILE A 78 7.06 -3.95 19.02
N LEU A 79 7.23 -3.06 18.03
CA LEU A 79 6.99 -3.38 16.63
C LEU A 79 8.02 -4.39 16.10
N HIS A 80 9.27 -4.30 16.57
CA HIS A 80 10.32 -5.26 16.23
C HIS A 80 9.99 -6.67 16.70
N LEU A 81 9.48 -6.81 17.93
CA LEU A 81 9.09 -8.10 18.50
C LEU A 81 7.94 -8.75 17.70
N SER A 82 6.89 -7.98 17.40
CA SER A 82 5.74 -8.47 16.63
C SER A 82 6.11 -8.90 15.20
N LEU A 83 7.07 -8.20 14.57
CA LEU A 83 7.49 -8.50 13.20
C LEU A 83 8.56 -9.59 13.07
N LYS A 84 9.03 -10.21 14.16
CA LYS A 84 10.06 -11.27 14.09
C LYS A 84 9.59 -12.48 13.28
N TRP A 85 8.41 -13.01 13.59
CA TRP A 85 7.87 -14.20 12.92
C TRP A 85 7.43 -13.94 11.47
N PRO A 86 6.67 -12.85 11.17
CA PRO A 86 6.31 -12.50 9.80
C PRO A 86 7.52 -12.38 8.88
N LYS A 87 8.65 -11.84 9.36
CA LYS A 87 9.90 -11.75 8.57
C LYS A 87 10.35 -13.12 8.03
N TYR A 88 10.32 -14.17 8.85
CA TYR A 88 10.72 -15.51 8.41
C TYR A 88 9.71 -16.12 7.45
N LEU A 89 8.41 -15.84 7.65
CA LEU A 89 7.35 -16.27 6.75
C LEU A 89 7.53 -15.64 5.35
N PHE A 90 7.77 -14.33 5.29
CA PHE A 90 8.06 -13.65 4.02
C PHE A 90 9.36 -14.14 3.39
N LEU A 91 10.42 -14.36 4.18
CA LEU A 91 11.65 -14.95 3.66
C LEU A 91 11.40 -16.34 3.06
N GLY A 92 10.63 -17.19 3.75
CA GLY A 92 10.22 -18.50 3.26
C GLY A 92 9.43 -18.42 1.97
N LEU A 93 8.52 -17.45 1.84
CA LEU A 93 7.75 -17.20 0.63
C LEU A 93 8.65 -16.82 -0.56
N PHE A 94 9.63 -15.94 -0.37
CA PHE A 94 10.56 -15.59 -1.45
C PHE A 94 11.50 -16.73 -1.82
N VAL A 95 11.95 -17.52 -0.84
CA VAL A 95 12.70 -18.77 -1.09
C VAL A 95 11.84 -19.73 -1.92
N PHE A 96 10.56 -19.86 -1.58
CA PHE A 96 9.63 -20.71 -2.32
C PHE A 96 9.44 -20.22 -3.77
N ILE A 97 9.22 -18.92 -3.99
CA ILE A 97 9.14 -18.34 -5.34
C ILE A 97 10.44 -18.58 -6.12
N PHE A 98 11.59 -18.42 -5.47
CA PHE A 98 12.89 -18.67 -6.10
C PHE A 98 13.06 -20.14 -6.51
N ILE A 99 12.67 -21.08 -5.64
CA ILE A 99 12.67 -22.52 -5.94
C ILE A 99 11.73 -22.85 -7.12
N GLN A 100 10.59 -22.15 -7.25
CA GLN A 100 9.68 -22.36 -8.38
C GLN A 100 10.28 -21.98 -9.75
N ILE A 101 11.17 -20.98 -9.75
CA ILE A 101 11.75 -20.39 -10.97
C ILE A 101 13.06 -21.08 -11.35
N ILE A 102 13.87 -21.52 -10.38
CA ILE A 102 15.15 -22.18 -10.65
C ILE A 102 14.91 -23.43 -11.53
N PRO A 103 15.69 -23.61 -12.62
CA PRO A 103 15.62 -24.82 -13.41
C PRO A 103 16.18 -26.00 -12.59
N LEU A 104 15.29 -26.91 -12.18
CA LEU A 104 15.61 -28.11 -11.41
C LEU A 104 15.78 -29.32 -12.34
N PRO A 105 16.59 -30.33 -11.95
CA PRO A 105 16.65 -31.59 -12.67
C PRO A 105 15.27 -32.20 -12.93
N LYS A 106 15.07 -32.70 -14.14
CA LYS A 106 13.79 -33.26 -14.63
C LYS A 106 13.18 -34.33 -13.69
N PHE A 107 14.01 -35.13 -13.01
CA PHE A 107 13.55 -36.11 -12.02
C PHE A 107 12.83 -35.47 -10.83
N LEU A 108 13.36 -34.36 -10.31
CA LEU A 108 12.74 -33.64 -9.18
C LEU A 108 11.40 -33.04 -9.59
N VAL A 109 11.32 -32.46 -10.80
CA VAL A 109 10.06 -31.92 -11.32
C VAL A 109 8.99 -32.99 -11.48
N LYS A 110 9.37 -34.20 -11.95
CA LYS A 110 8.43 -35.33 -12.06
C LYS A 110 7.85 -35.77 -10.71
N VAL A 111 8.65 -35.71 -9.63
CA VAL A 111 8.22 -36.07 -8.28
C VAL A 111 7.35 -34.98 -7.65
N PHE A 112 7.75 -33.72 -7.76
CA PHE A 112 7.06 -32.61 -7.08
C PHE A 112 5.86 -32.05 -7.87
N SER A 113 5.89 -32.07 -9.20
CA SER A 113 4.81 -31.60 -10.06
C SER A 113 4.64 -32.49 -11.30
N PRO A 114 3.98 -33.66 -11.17
CA PRO A 114 3.76 -34.56 -12.28
C PRO A 114 2.91 -33.92 -13.41
N ASN A 115 2.02 -32.99 -13.06
CA ASN A 115 1.19 -32.28 -14.04
C ASN A 115 1.99 -31.25 -14.86
N THR A 116 2.95 -30.54 -14.25
CA THR A 116 3.85 -29.65 -15.02
C THR A 116 4.72 -30.47 -15.96
N TYR A 117 5.21 -31.64 -15.50
CA TYR A 117 6.00 -32.55 -16.32
C TYR A 117 5.21 -33.04 -17.55
N SER A 118 3.98 -33.53 -17.36
CA SER A 118 3.14 -34.04 -18.46
C SER A 118 2.74 -32.95 -19.43
N PHE A 119 2.45 -31.74 -18.94
CA PHE A 119 2.19 -30.59 -19.80
C PHE A 119 3.41 -30.28 -20.68
N GLN A 120 4.60 -30.17 -20.11
CA GLN A 120 5.80 -29.87 -20.92
C GLN A 120 6.19 -31.03 -21.85
N GLU A 121 5.91 -32.28 -21.49
CA GLU A 121 6.09 -33.44 -22.39
C GLU A 121 5.24 -33.33 -23.66
N LEU A 122 4.00 -32.85 -23.53
CA LEU A 122 3.06 -32.72 -24.64
C LEU A 122 3.34 -31.50 -25.54
N PHE A 123 3.85 -30.41 -24.98
CA PHE A 123 3.97 -29.13 -25.68
C PHE A 123 5.41 -28.72 -26.07
N SER A 124 6.45 -29.43 -25.61
CA SER A 124 7.85 -29.09 -25.91
C SER A 124 8.41 -29.91 -27.07
N THR A 125 8.83 -29.25 -28.15
CA THR A 125 9.31 -29.89 -29.39
C THR A 125 10.61 -30.70 -29.22
N ASP A 126 11.36 -30.46 -28.14
CA ASP A 126 12.67 -31.08 -27.83
C ASP A 126 12.74 -31.62 -26.38
N PHE A 127 11.62 -32.10 -25.84
CA PHE A 127 11.49 -32.53 -24.43
C PHE A 127 12.53 -33.58 -23.97
N SER A 128 13.03 -34.41 -24.88
CA SER A 128 14.06 -35.42 -24.63
C SER A 128 15.45 -34.82 -24.34
N LYS A 129 15.74 -33.60 -24.82
CA LYS A 129 17.01 -32.90 -24.60
C LYS A 129 17.00 -32.02 -23.33
N ILE A 130 15.82 -31.73 -22.79
CA ILE A 130 15.66 -30.86 -21.61
C ILE A 130 16.08 -31.63 -20.36
N LYS A 131 17.24 -31.28 -19.80
CA LYS A 131 17.75 -31.84 -18.53
C LYS A 131 17.23 -31.10 -17.30
N PHE A 132 16.96 -29.81 -17.44
CA PHE A 132 16.51 -28.95 -16.35
C PHE A 132 15.22 -28.22 -16.73
N MET A 133 14.30 -28.14 -15.77
CA MET A 133 12.95 -27.61 -15.94
C MET A 133 12.51 -26.92 -14.66
N SER A 134 11.80 -25.80 -14.77
CA SER A 134 11.19 -25.10 -13.64
C SER A 134 9.96 -25.86 -13.12
N LEU A 135 9.62 -25.66 -11.85
CA LEU A 135 8.35 -26.15 -11.30
C LEU A 135 7.15 -25.31 -11.78
N SER A 136 7.37 -24.02 -12.02
CA SER A 136 6.37 -23.14 -12.61
C SER A 136 6.12 -23.47 -14.08
N SER A 137 4.84 -23.47 -14.48
CA SER A 137 4.39 -23.64 -15.86
C SER A 137 4.81 -22.46 -16.75
N ILE A 138 4.86 -21.25 -16.19
CA ILE A 138 5.27 -20.03 -16.89
C ILE A 138 6.21 -19.22 -15.98
N PRO A 139 7.53 -19.52 -15.98
CA PRO A 139 8.48 -18.90 -15.06
C PRO A 139 8.56 -17.38 -15.15
N SER A 140 8.37 -16.82 -16.35
CA SER A 140 8.38 -15.37 -16.57
C SER A 140 7.23 -14.66 -15.84
N HIS A 141 6.03 -15.25 -15.84
CA HIS A 141 4.88 -14.73 -15.12
C HIS A 141 5.08 -14.85 -13.61
N THR A 142 5.59 -15.99 -13.13
CA THR A 142 5.92 -16.17 -11.71
C THR A 142 6.97 -15.18 -11.24
N LEU A 143 7.99 -14.89 -12.06
CA LEU A 143 9.00 -13.89 -11.75
C LEU A 143 8.40 -12.49 -11.64
N ARG A 144 7.55 -12.10 -12.59
CA ARG A 144 6.90 -10.79 -12.59
C ARG A 144 6.06 -10.57 -11.33
N GLU A 145 5.16 -11.51 -11.02
CA GLU A 145 4.33 -11.46 -9.80
C GLU A 145 5.20 -11.50 -8.53
N GLY A 146 6.30 -12.27 -8.56
CA GLY A 146 7.27 -12.31 -7.47
C GLY A 146 7.97 -10.97 -7.22
N LEU A 147 8.32 -10.23 -8.29
CA LEU A 147 8.92 -8.89 -8.20
C LEU A 147 7.92 -7.83 -7.71
N GLU A 148 6.66 -7.94 -8.14
CA GLU A 148 5.58 -7.11 -7.62
C GLU A 148 5.37 -7.33 -6.11
N LEU A 149 5.25 -8.59 -5.70
CA LEU A 149 5.12 -8.96 -4.29
C LEU A 149 6.34 -8.52 -3.46
N LEU A 150 7.55 -8.66 -4.02
CA LEU A 150 8.77 -8.14 -3.41
C LEU A 150 8.70 -6.64 -3.19
N SER A 151 8.18 -5.90 -4.16
CA SER A 151 8.04 -4.44 -4.07
C SER A 151 7.06 -4.03 -2.97
N TYR A 152 5.92 -4.73 -2.84
CA TYR A 152 4.99 -4.50 -1.74
C TYR A 152 5.59 -4.83 -0.37
N PHE A 153 6.35 -5.92 -0.28
CA PHE A 153 7.08 -6.28 0.95
C PHE A 153 8.12 -5.22 1.33
N LEU A 154 8.90 -4.74 0.36
CA LEU A 154 9.90 -3.69 0.58
C LEU A 154 9.25 -2.35 0.97
N LEU A 155 8.11 -2.01 0.37
CA LEU A 155 7.34 -0.82 0.77
C LEU A 155 6.86 -0.94 2.23
N GLY A 156 6.30 -2.08 2.62
CA GLY A 156 5.90 -2.33 4.01
C GLY A 156 7.08 -2.26 4.98
N PHE A 157 8.23 -2.83 4.60
CA PHE A 157 9.47 -2.72 5.36
C PHE A 157 9.92 -1.27 5.53
N LEU A 158 9.89 -0.46 4.46
CA LEU A 158 10.23 0.96 4.52
C LEU A 158 9.29 1.70 5.48
N ILE A 159 7.97 1.52 5.36
CA ILE A 159 6.98 2.16 6.24
C ILE A 159 7.30 1.85 7.71
N VAL A 160 7.48 0.58 8.06
CA VAL A 160 7.83 0.14 9.42
C VAL A 160 9.12 0.79 9.93
N LYS A 161 10.13 0.95 9.07
CA LYS A 161 11.46 1.44 9.45
C LYS A 161 11.59 2.97 9.43
N THR A 162 10.80 3.68 8.66
CA THR A 162 10.99 5.12 8.43
C THR A 162 9.84 6.00 8.90
N VAL A 163 8.65 5.43 9.11
CA VAL A 163 7.49 6.16 9.65
C VAL A 163 7.50 6.01 11.17
N THR A 164 8.24 6.88 11.86
CA THR A 164 8.42 6.80 13.33
C THR A 164 7.64 7.88 14.08
N ASN A 165 7.31 8.99 13.44
CA ASN A 165 6.76 10.16 14.12
C ASN A 165 5.26 10.32 13.86
N ARG A 166 4.52 10.78 14.87
CA ARG A 166 3.06 11.03 14.79
C ARG A 166 2.67 11.92 13.60
N ARG A 167 3.49 12.92 13.24
CA ARG A 167 3.24 13.80 12.10
C ARG A 167 3.25 13.07 10.74
N GLN A 168 4.10 12.05 10.58
CA GLN A 168 4.20 11.26 9.35
C GLN A 168 2.98 10.34 9.23
N ILE A 169 2.65 9.64 10.33
CA ILE A 169 1.45 8.79 10.44
C ILE A 169 0.20 9.60 10.10
N MET A 170 0.06 10.80 10.68
CA MET A 170 -1.08 11.68 10.42
C MET A 170 -1.15 12.12 8.96
N ARG A 171 -0.01 12.46 8.33
CA ARG A 171 0.01 12.78 6.89
C ARG A 171 -0.45 11.60 6.03
N ILE A 172 0.04 10.40 6.31
CA ILE A 172 -0.39 9.18 5.61
C ILE A 172 -1.90 8.97 5.77
N PHE A 173 -2.43 9.11 6.98
CA PHE A 173 -3.86 8.94 7.24
C PHE A 173 -4.70 9.98 6.47
N TYR A 174 -4.33 11.26 6.53
CA TYR A 174 -5.05 12.29 5.79
C TYR A 174 -4.99 12.07 4.27
N VAL A 175 -3.86 11.61 3.72
CA VAL A 175 -3.75 11.32 2.29
C VAL A 175 -4.59 10.10 1.91
N LEU A 176 -4.56 9.02 2.70
CA LEU A 176 -5.42 7.86 2.48
C LEU A 176 -6.90 8.24 2.48
N ILE A 177 -7.34 9.02 3.48
CA ILE A 177 -8.72 9.48 3.58
C ILE A 177 -9.07 10.41 2.42
N ALA A 178 -8.19 11.35 2.06
CA ALA A 178 -8.40 12.24 0.93
C ALA A 178 -8.55 11.45 -0.38
N MET A 179 -7.73 10.42 -0.59
CA MET A 179 -7.84 9.53 -1.75
C MET A 179 -9.13 8.72 -1.72
N GLY A 180 -9.51 8.13 -0.58
CA GLY A 180 -10.79 7.40 -0.47
C GLY A 180 -12.00 8.30 -0.76
N VAL A 181 -11.99 9.53 -0.26
CA VAL A 181 -13.03 10.53 -0.54
C VAL A 181 -13.02 10.92 -2.01
N PHE A 182 -11.86 11.18 -2.59
CA PHE A 182 -11.71 11.46 -4.02
C PHE A 182 -12.28 10.32 -4.88
N GLU A 183 -11.91 9.07 -4.60
CA GLU A 183 -12.40 7.90 -5.34
C GLU A 183 -13.91 7.72 -5.22
N ALA A 184 -14.46 7.94 -4.02
CA ALA A 184 -15.89 7.89 -3.78
C ALA A 184 -16.65 8.98 -4.56
N PHE A 185 -16.19 10.23 -4.47
CA PHE A 185 -16.78 11.35 -5.21
C PHE A 185 -16.67 11.16 -6.72
N TYR A 186 -15.47 10.84 -7.21
CA TYR A 186 -15.22 10.64 -8.64
C TYR A 186 -16.07 9.49 -9.18
N GLY A 187 -16.12 8.37 -8.47
CA GLY A 187 -16.93 7.22 -8.87
C GLY A 187 -18.43 7.51 -8.86
N LEU A 188 -18.93 8.26 -7.87
CA LEU A 188 -20.34 8.69 -7.82
C LEU A 188 -20.67 9.66 -8.97
N PHE A 189 -19.74 10.55 -9.31
CA PHE A 189 -19.88 11.45 -10.44
C PHE A 189 -19.95 10.69 -11.77
N GLU A 190 -19.03 9.74 -12.00
CA GLU A 190 -18.99 8.94 -13.23
C GLU A 190 -20.19 8.00 -13.39
N LEU A 191 -20.84 7.58 -12.29
CA LEU A 191 -22.06 6.75 -12.35
C LEU A 191 -23.20 7.42 -13.13
N TYR A 192 -23.32 8.75 -13.05
CA TYR A 192 -24.38 9.52 -13.71
C TYR A 192 -23.92 10.20 -14.99
N ASN A 193 -22.66 9.99 -15.38
CA ASN A 193 -22.12 10.54 -16.61
C ASN A 193 -22.59 9.72 -17.82
N LYS A 194 -22.93 10.40 -18.93
CA LYS A 194 -23.43 9.71 -20.14
C LYS A 194 -22.37 8.82 -20.79
N ASN A 195 -21.12 9.24 -20.70
CA ASN A 195 -19.96 8.53 -21.24
C ASN A 195 -18.97 8.30 -20.09
N PRO A 196 -19.20 7.28 -19.25
CA PRO A 196 -18.42 7.10 -18.04
C PRO A 196 -16.96 6.74 -18.36
N ARG A 197 -16.04 7.23 -17.52
CA ARG A 197 -14.60 7.07 -17.71
C ARG A 197 -13.91 6.61 -16.43
N ILE A 198 -12.71 6.07 -16.62
CA ILE A 198 -11.71 5.79 -15.59
C ILE A 198 -10.55 6.74 -15.87
N LEU A 199 -10.69 8.00 -15.42
CA LEU A 199 -9.84 9.13 -15.77
C LEU A 199 -9.69 9.31 -17.31
N PHE A 200 -8.59 8.80 -17.85
CA PHE A 200 -8.23 8.91 -19.26
C PHE A 200 -8.73 7.74 -20.11
N TYR A 201 -9.24 6.69 -19.48
CA TYR A 201 -9.72 5.47 -20.15
C TYR A 201 -11.24 5.45 -20.21
N GLU A 202 -11.79 4.88 -21.28
CA GLU A 202 -13.22 4.62 -21.36
C GLU A 202 -13.62 3.50 -20.41
N LYS A 203 -14.71 3.68 -19.67
CA LYS A 203 -15.24 2.64 -18.79
C LYS A 203 -16.09 1.70 -19.64
N MET A 204 -15.65 0.46 -19.80
CA MET A 204 -16.37 -0.57 -20.57
C MET A 204 -17.23 -1.47 -19.67
N ASP A 205 -16.78 -1.70 -18.43
CA ASP A 205 -17.41 -2.63 -17.49
C ASP A 205 -18.10 -1.90 -16.32
N TYR A 206 -19.08 -2.56 -15.70
CA TYR A 206 -19.77 -2.09 -14.48
C TYR A 206 -20.37 -0.66 -14.62
N LEU A 207 -20.96 -0.35 -15.77
CA LEU A 207 -21.54 0.96 -16.11
C LEU A 207 -22.63 1.43 -15.13
N ASP A 208 -23.33 0.47 -14.51
CA ASP A 208 -24.43 0.69 -13.57
C ASP A 208 -23.99 0.76 -12.09
N SER A 209 -22.68 0.77 -11.85
CA SER A 209 -22.08 0.63 -10.52
C SER A 209 -20.94 1.64 -10.31
N VAL A 210 -20.73 2.07 -9.07
CA VAL A 210 -19.61 2.96 -8.71
C VAL A 210 -18.29 2.19 -8.73
N THR A 211 -17.30 2.73 -9.45
CA THR A 211 -15.97 2.11 -9.62
C THR A 211 -14.81 3.07 -9.33
N GLY A 212 -15.04 4.39 -9.31
CA GLY A 212 -13.95 5.36 -9.16
C GLY A 212 -12.94 5.18 -10.29
N THR A 213 -11.65 5.26 -9.97
CA THR A 213 -10.57 4.94 -10.91
C THR A 213 -10.25 3.44 -10.97
N PHE A 214 -11.00 2.57 -10.30
CA PHE A 214 -10.79 1.12 -10.34
C PHE A 214 -11.54 0.53 -11.53
N VAL A 215 -10.97 -0.50 -12.16
CA VAL A 215 -11.66 -1.23 -13.24
C VAL A 215 -12.83 -2.05 -12.69
N ASN A 216 -12.68 -2.61 -11.49
CA ASN A 216 -13.68 -3.50 -10.87
C ASN A 216 -14.25 -2.89 -9.59
N ARG A 217 -15.59 -2.84 -9.52
CA ARG A 217 -16.37 -2.28 -8.41
C ARG A 217 -16.05 -2.89 -7.04
N ASN A 218 -15.68 -4.17 -7.00
CA ASN A 218 -15.33 -4.85 -5.75
C ASN A 218 -13.96 -4.38 -5.23
N HIS A 219 -13.01 -4.03 -6.10
CA HIS A 219 -11.72 -3.49 -5.67
C HIS A 219 -11.85 -2.08 -5.09
N LEU A 220 -12.68 -1.22 -5.70
CA LEU A 220 -13.03 0.07 -5.10
C LEU A 220 -13.67 -0.15 -3.73
N SER A 221 -14.70 -1.00 -3.64
CA SER A 221 -15.40 -1.24 -2.38
C SER A 221 -14.43 -1.69 -1.30
N GLY A 222 -13.57 -2.67 -1.59
CA GLY A 222 -12.55 -3.14 -0.64
C GLY A 222 -11.56 -2.05 -0.24
N TYR A 223 -11.17 -1.17 -1.16
CA TYR A 223 -10.31 -0.02 -0.86
C TYR A 223 -10.99 0.96 0.12
N LEU A 224 -12.25 1.31 -0.12
CA LEU A 224 -13.02 2.21 0.75
C LEU A 224 -13.32 1.57 2.11
N GLU A 225 -13.59 0.27 2.15
CA GLU A 225 -13.78 -0.52 3.38
C GLU A 225 -12.56 -0.46 4.30
N MET A 226 -11.33 -0.39 3.75
CA MET A 226 -10.12 -0.25 4.55
C MET A 226 -9.95 1.17 5.11
N ILE A 227 -10.44 2.19 4.39
CA ILE A 227 -10.25 3.61 4.74
C ILE A 227 -11.31 4.09 5.72
N ILE A 228 -12.53 3.59 5.66
CA ILE A 228 -13.63 4.03 6.56
C ILE A 228 -13.29 3.80 8.04
N PRO A 229 -12.86 2.59 8.48
CA PRO A 229 -12.43 2.37 9.86
C PRO A 229 -11.24 3.25 10.26
N LEU A 230 -10.31 3.51 9.33
CA LEU A 230 -9.19 4.42 9.56
C LEU A 230 -9.66 5.85 9.83
N ALA A 231 -10.60 6.34 9.02
CA ALA A 231 -11.21 7.67 9.17
C ALA A 231 -12.00 7.78 10.48
N LEU A 232 -12.79 6.75 10.81
CA LEU A 232 -13.52 6.66 12.08
C LEU A 232 -12.57 6.67 13.28
N GLY A 233 -11.52 5.84 13.25
CA GLY A 233 -10.51 5.77 14.31
C GLY A 233 -9.78 7.11 14.49
N LEU A 234 -9.45 7.80 13.40
CA LEU A 234 -8.87 9.15 13.45
C LEU A 234 -9.83 10.17 14.05
N MET A 235 -11.11 10.13 13.68
CA MET A 235 -12.15 11.00 14.23
C MET A 235 -12.34 10.75 15.73
N ILE A 236 -12.43 9.49 16.16
CA ILE A 236 -12.51 9.06 17.57
C ILE A 236 -11.31 9.57 18.36
N ALA A 237 -10.10 9.38 17.85
CA ALA A 237 -8.87 9.79 18.50
C ALA A 237 -8.71 11.32 18.61
N ARG A 238 -9.41 12.09 17.75
CA ARG A 238 -9.39 13.56 17.78
C ARG A 238 -10.42 14.15 18.74
N ILE A 239 -11.59 13.53 18.85
CA ILE A 239 -12.69 14.00 19.70
C ILE A 239 -12.54 13.49 21.16
N ASP A 240 -11.63 12.53 21.39
CA ASP A 240 -11.47 11.81 22.65
C ASP A 240 -12.80 11.20 23.10
N LEU A 241 -13.39 10.38 22.22
CA LEU A 241 -14.76 9.88 22.34
C LEU A 241 -15.02 9.08 23.62
N PHE A 242 -13.99 8.53 24.26
CA PHE A 242 -14.09 7.86 25.56
C PHE A 242 -14.41 8.84 26.71
N SER A 243 -14.08 10.12 26.56
CA SER A 243 -14.52 11.19 27.47
C SER A 243 -15.99 11.59 27.29
N LEU A 244 -16.71 11.01 26.31
CA LEU A 244 -18.13 11.27 26.00
C LEU A 244 -19.11 10.25 26.57
N VAL A 245 -18.63 9.19 27.23
CA VAL A 245 -19.50 8.18 27.86
C VAL A 245 -20.31 8.88 28.96
N GLY A 246 -21.63 8.96 28.77
CA GLY A 246 -22.56 9.62 29.71
C GLY A 246 -23.06 11.02 29.30
N LEU A 247 -22.57 11.61 28.21
CA LEU A 247 -23.00 12.96 27.76
C LEU A 247 -24.26 12.94 26.87
N LYS A 248 -25.08 13.99 26.96
CA LYS A 248 -26.28 14.17 26.11
C LYS A 248 -25.87 14.43 24.65
N TRP A 249 -26.73 14.08 23.68
CA TRP A 249 -26.47 14.29 22.25
C TRP A 249 -26.09 15.73 21.87
N ARG A 250 -26.63 16.73 22.59
CA ARG A 250 -26.27 18.15 22.43
C ARG A 250 -24.82 18.45 22.84
N GLU A 251 -24.33 17.83 23.92
CA GLU A 251 -22.96 17.99 24.39
C GLU A 251 -21.96 17.25 23.50
N LYS A 252 -22.37 16.10 22.92
CA LYS A 252 -21.60 15.41 21.86
C LYS A 252 -21.43 16.32 20.64
N LEU A 253 -22.49 16.99 20.19
CA LEU A 253 -22.47 17.98 19.10
C LEU A 253 -21.59 19.20 19.42
N LEU A 254 -21.64 19.70 20.67
CA LEU A 254 -20.81 20.82 21.12
C LEU A 254 -19.31 20.47 21.19
N ARG A 255 -18.95 19.24 21.59
CA ARG A 255 -17.54 18.81 21.57
C ARG A 255 -17.01 18.50 20.17
N LEU A 256 -17.89 18.07 19.26
CA LEU A 256 -17.62 18.12 17.82
C LEU A 256 -17.30 19.54 17.33
N SER A 257 -17.78 20.57 18.06
CA SER A 257 -17.58 22.00 17.77
C SER A 257 -16.36 22.64 18.43
N GLU A 258 -15.63 21.94 19.31
CA GLU A 258 -14.35 22.43 19.83
C GLU A 258 -13.22 22.28 18.81
N LYS A 259 -12.02 22.81 19.11
CA LYS A 259 -10.87 22.97 18.18
C LYS A 259 -10.80 21.89 17.09
N GLY A 260 -11.04 22.30 15.86
CA GLY A 260 -11.00 21.40 14.70
C GLY A 260 -12.37 20.90 14.21
N LEU A 261 -13.48 21.56 14.56
CA LEU A 261 -14.82 21.36 13.99
C LEU A 261 -14.77 21.13 12.48
N ALA A 262 -14.13 22.03 11.73
CA ALA A 262 -14.08 21.92 10.27
C ALA A 262 -13.45 20.59 9.82
N THR A 263 -12.37 20.15 10.47
CA THR A 263 -11.75 18.87 10.11
C THR A 263 -12.63 17.68 10.51
N ASN A 264 -13.28 17.74 11.67
CA ASN A 264 -14.17 16.66 12.12
C ASN A 264 -15.39 16.54 11.20
N LEU A 265 -15.95 17.67 10.75
CA LEU A 265 -17.02 17.70 9.75
C LEU A 265 -16.56 17.18 8.39
N LEU A 266 -15.35 17.52 7.95
CA LEU A 266 -14.80 16.98 6.69
C LEU A 266 -14.57 15.47 6.77
N LEU A 267 -14.10 14.97 7.91
CA LEU A 267 -13.93 13.52 8.14
C LEU A 267 -15.28 12.80 8.14
N SER A 268 -16.29 13.34 8.83
CA SER A 268 -17.63 12.72 8.87
C SER A 268 -18.30 12.74 7.50
N LEU A 269 -18.24 13.86 6.78
CA LEU A 269 -18.72 13.96 5.40
C LEU A 269 -18.00 12.95 4.49
N GLY A 270 -16.67 12.84 4.63
CA GLY A 270 -15.89 11.86 3.88
C GLY A 270 -16.33 10.43 4.13
N ILE A 271 -16.56 10.05 5.40
CA ILE A 271 -17.06 8.71 5.77
C ILE A 271 -18.43 8.45 5.13
N ILE A 272 -19.35 9.42 5.19
CA ILE A 272 -20.69 9.29 4.60
C ILE A 272 -20.59 9.05 3.09
N ILE A 273 -19.76 9.82 2.40
CA ILE A 273 -19.63 9.75 0.94
C ILE A 273 -18.95 8.45 0.50
N MET A 274 -17.92 8.00 1.22
CA MET A 274 -17.31 6.69 0.98
C MET A 274 -18.30 5.55 1.23
N SER A 275 -19.15 5.66 2.25
CA SER A 275 -20.17 4.66 2.56
C SER A 275 -21.25 4.60 1.48
N LEU A 276 -21.69 5.76 0.97
CA LEU A 276 -22.60 5.84 -0.17
C LEU A 276 -21.98 5.21 -1.42
N ALA A 277 -20.73 5.52 -1.73
CA ALA A 277 -20.02 4.93 -2.86
C ALA A 277 -19.94 3.40 -2.77
N ILE A 278 -19.73 2.82 -1.58
CA ILE A 278 -19.78 1.37 -1.37
C ILE A 278 -21.19 0.82 -1.66
N ILE A 279 -22.25 1.45 -1.18
CA ILE A 279 -23.63 1.01 -1.45
C ILE A 279 -23.90 1.01 -2.96
N PHE A 280 -23.55 2.10 -3.65
CA PHE A 280 -23.72 2.22 -5.10
C PHE A 280 -22.69 1.42 -5.93
N SER A 281 -21.65 0.87 -5.31
CA SER A 281 -20.76 -0.10 -5.95
C SER A 281 -21.42 -1.47 -6.13
N LYS A 282 -22.57 -1.72 -5.47
CA LYS A 282 -23.30 -3.00 -5.50
C LYS A 282 -22.45 -4.21 -5.07
N SER A 283 -21.39 -3.99 -4.28
CA SER A 283 -20.59 -5.06 -3.70
C SER A 283 -21.27 -5.65 -2.47
N ARG A 284 -21.53 -6.98 -2.48
CA ARG A 284 -22.21 -7.66 -1.36
C ARG A 284 -21.36 -7.68 -0.10
N SER A 285 -20.05 -7.92 -0.23
CA SER A 285 -19.10 -7.81 0.90
C SER A 285 -19.03 -6.37 1.39
N GLY A 286 -18.99 -5.41 0.44
CA GLY A 286 -19.14 -3.97 0.63
C GLY A 286 -20.14 -3.59 1.70
N VAL A 287 -21.39 -3.90 1.37
CA VAL A 287 -22.54 -3.56 2.20
C VAL A 287 -22.51 -4.33 3.53
N PHE A 288 -22.12 -5.61 3.51
CA PHE A 288 -22.05 -6.42 4.73
C PHE A 288 -21.05 -5.85 5.76
N LEU A 289 -19.85 -5.47 5.32
CA LEU A 289 -18.83 -4.93 6.21
C LEU A 289 -19.19 -3.53 6.72
N LEU A 290 -19.86 -2.70 5.92
CA LEU A 290 -20.41 -1.43 6.41
C LEU A 290 -21.40 -1.65 7.55
N VAL A 291 -22.31 -2.61 7.43
CA VAL A 291 -23.26 -2.93 8.50
C VAL A 291 -22.51 -3.32 9.77
N PHE A 292 -21.49 -4.16 9.67
CA PHE A 292 -20.69 -4.58 10.83
C PHE A 292 -19.91 -3.43 11.49
N ILE A 293 -19.39 -2.49 10.69
CA ILE A 293 -18.66 -1.31 11.22
C ILE A 293 -19.57 -0.41 12.06
N PHE A 294 -20.83 -0.23 11.64
CA PHE A 294 -21.77 0.66 12.31
C PHE A 294 -22.70 -0.05 13.31
N TYR A 295 -22.77 -1.38 13.27
CA TYR A 295 -23.59 -2.22 14.13
C TYR A 295 -22.72 -3.34 14.75
N PRO A 296 -21.81 -3.00 15.68
CA PRO A 296 -20.95 -3.96 16.37
C PRO A 296 -21.71 -4.85 17.36
#